data_AF-A0A352GGW7-F1
#
_entry.id   AF-A0A352GGW7-F1
#
_cell.length_a   1.000
_cell.length_b   1.000
_cell.length_c   1.000
_cell.angle_alpha   90.00
_cell.angle_beta   90.00
_cell.angle_gamma   90.00
#
_symmetry.space_group_name_H-M   'P 1'
#
loop_
_entity.id
_entity.type
_entity.pdbx_description
1 polymer ?
#
loop_
_entity_poly.entity_id
_entity_poly.type
_entity_poly.pdbx_seq_one_letter_code
_entity_poly.pdbx_strand_id
1 'polypeptide(L)' 'MPDRLAHHRQRTLPDDERIAWLRLIRSANVGPGTFFHLLERFGTASQALAALPDLARRGGRAGTI' A
#
# COMPACT_ATOMS: atom_id res chain seq x y z
N MET A 1 -12.90 -4.52 -33.72
CA MET A 1 -13.47 -4.26 -32.38
C MET A 1 -12.33 -3.78 -31.49
N PRO A 2 -12.20 -2.49 -31.14
CA PRO A 2 -11.10 -2.05 -30.28
C PRO A 2 -11.41 -2.41 -28.83
N ASP A 3 -10.42 -3.07 -28.22
CA ASP A 3 -10.14 -3.30 -26.81
C ASP A 3 -11.13 -2.73 -25.76
N ARG A 4 -12.15 -3.51 -25.40
CA ARG A 4 -13.11 -3.17 -24.33
C ARG A 4 -12.59 -3.53 -22.93
N LEU A 5 -11.31 -3.89 -22.77
CA LEU A 5 -10.75 -4.41 -21.51
C LEU A 5 -9.72 -3.48 -20.86
N ALA A 6 -9.01 -2.61 -21.60
CA ALA A 6 -7.89 -1.84 -21.05
C ALA A 6 -8.25 -0.53 -20.30
N HIS A 7 -9.47 -0.36 -19.81
CA HIS A 7 -9.80 0.74 -18.89
C HIS A 7 -9.88 0.26 -17.45
N HIS A 8 -8.96 -0.62 -17.02
CA HIS A 8 -8.70 -0.86 -15.60
C HIS A 8 -8.21 0.46 -15.01
N ARG A 9 -9.14 1.36 -14.63
CA ARG A 9 -8.96 2.71 -14.11
C ARG A 9 -7.52 2.94 -13.68
N GLN A 10 -6.68 3.41 -14.61
CA GLN A 10 -5.37 3.89 -14.21
C GLN A 10 -5.67 5.13 -13.39
N ARG A 11 -5.74 4.99 -12.07
CA ARG A 11 -5.55 6.16 -11.21
C ARG A 11 -4.24 6.77 -11.69
N THR A 12 -4.29 8.00 -12.15
CA THR A 12 -3.10 8.79 -12.47
C THR A 12 -2.39 9.06 -11.15
N LEU A 13 -1.63 8.07 -10.69
CA LEU A 13 -0.73 8.19 -9.56
C LEU A 13 0.59 8.71 -10.10
N PRO A 14 1.23 9.68 -9.43
CA PRO A 14 2.60 10.04 -9.77
C PRO A 14 3.48 8.79 -9.62
N ASP A 15 4.53 8.68 -10.44
CA ASP A 15 5.35 7.47 -10.50
C ASP A 15 5.97 7.10 -9.14
N ASP A 16 6.35 8.09 -8.33
CA ASP A 16 6.84 7.89 -6.96
C ASP A 16 5.79 7.19 -6.07
N GLU A 17 4.53 7.62 -6.16
CA GLU A 17 3.43 7.01 -5.40
C GLU A 17 3.15 5.59 -5.89
N ARG A 18 3.25 5.31 -7.21
CA ARG A 18 3.13 3.94 -7.75
C ARG A 18 4.23 3.03 -7.21
N ILE A 19 5.45 3.52 -7.15
CA ILE A 19 6.58 2.79 -6.57
C ILE A 19 6.34 2.58 -5.06
N ALA A 20 5.86 3.61 -4.34
CA ALA A 20 5.54 3.52 -2.93
C ALA A 20 4.45 2.47 -2.66
N TRP A 21 3.42 2.37 -3.50
CA TRP A 21 2.39 1.33 -3.41
C TRP A 21 3.01 -0.08 -3.51
N LEU A 22 3.89 -0.29 -4.49
CA LEU A 22 4.59 -1.58 -4.66
C LEU A 22 5.50 -1.92 -3.48
N ARG A 23 6.18 -0.92 -2.90
CA ARG A 23 7.02 -1.10 -1.72
C ARG A 23 6.19 -1.40 -0.48
N LEU A 24 5.04 -0.73 -0.32
CA LEU A 24 4.16 -0.88 0.83
C LEU A 24 3.56 -2.30 0.88
N ILE A 25 2.99 -2.80 -0.23
CA ILE A 25 2.41 -4.16 -0.26
C ILE A 25 3.45 -5.27 -0.10
N ARG A 26 4.73 -5.00 -0.40
CA ARG A 26 5.83 -5.94 -0.20
C ARG A 26 6.52 -5.80 1.15
N SER A 27 6.08 -4.85 1.99
CA SER A 27 6.63 -4.68 3.33
C SER A 27 6.21 -5.83 4.22
N ALA A 28 7.10 -6.25 5.13
CA ALA A 28 6.83 -7.35 6.04
C ALA A 28 5.55 -7.08 6.86
N ASN A 29 4.72 -8.12 7.02
CA ASN A 29 3.43 -8.05 7.73
C ASN A 29 2.37 -7.12 7.10
N VAL A 30 2.56 -6.67 5.86
CA VAL A 30 1.55 -5.91 5.12
C VAL A 30 0.83 -6.83 4.15
N GLY A 31 -0.30 -7.38 4.61
CA GLY A 31 -1.26 -8.07 3.74
C GLY A 31 -2.20 -7.09 3.01
N PRO A 32 -3.06 -7.59 2.11
CA PRO A 32 -3.98 -6.74 1.34
C PRO A 32 -4.92 -5.91 2.23
N GLY A 33 -5.46 -6.49 3.30
CA GLY A 33 -6.32 -5.75 4.24
C GLY A 33 -5.57 -4.64 4.97
N THR A 34 -4.37 -4.94 5.49
CA THR A 34 -3.49 -3.95 6.13
C THR A 34 -3.10 -2.84 5.16
N PHE A 35 -2.80 -3.19 3.91
CA PHE A 35 -2.46 -2.22 2.88
C PHE A 35 -3.57 -1.17 2.67
N PHE A 36 -4.82 -1.62 2.48
CA PHE A 36 -5.94 -0.69 2.32
C PHE A 36 -6.17 0.14 3.58
N HIS A 37 -6.08 -0.47 4.76
CA HIS A 37 -6.23 0.25 6.03
C HIS A 37 -5.15 1.31 6.23
N LEU A 38 -3.90 1.03 5.85
CA LEU A 38 -2.81 1.99 5.89
C LEU A 38 -3.05 3.15 4.91
N LEU A 39 -3.55 2.87 3.70
CA LEU A 39 -3.91 3.93 2.75
C LEU A 39 -5.07 4.79 3.26
N GLU A 40 -6.09 4.20 3.88
CA GLU A 40 -7.19 4.95 4.47
C GLU A 40 -6.72 5.84 5.64
N ARG A 41 -5.79 5.35 6.45
CA ARG A 41 -5.28 6.06 7.62
C ARG A 41 -4.29 7.17 7.28
N PHE A 42 -3.37 6.92 6.35
CA PHE A 42 -2.27 7.84 6.02
C PHE A 42 -2.48 8.58 4.70
N GLY A 43 -3.50 8.25 3.92
CA GLY A 43 -3.82 8.91 2.64
C GLY A 43 -2.93 8.51 1.46
N THR A 44 -1.62 8.35 1.69
CA THR A 44 -0.63 7.98 0.66
C THR A 44 0.24 6.81 1.10
N ALA A 45 0.74 6.04 0.13
CA ALA A 45 1.66 4.94 0.41
C ALA A 45 3.00 5.44 0.92
N SER A 46 3.49 6.58 0.44
CA SER A 46 4.73 7.19 0.92
C SER A 46 4.64 7.56 2.41
N GLN A 47 3.51 8.14 2.86
CA GLN A 47 3.29 8.44 4.28
C GLN A 47 3.12 7.17 5.12
N ALA A 48 2.42 6.16 4.60
CA ALA A 48 2.29 4.87 5.26
C ALA A 48 3.66 4.18 5.45
N LEU A 49 4.51 4.18 4.42
CA LEU A 49 5.88 3.64 4.49
C LEU A 49 6.72 4.33 5.56
N ALA A 50 6.63 5.66 5.67
CA ALA A 50 7.34 6.43 6.69
C ALA A 50 6.88 6.08 8.12
N ALA A 51 5.61 5.68 8.29
CA ALA A 51 5.06 5.28 9.58
C ALA A 51 5.36 3.81 9.97
N LEU A 52 5.69 2.94 9.01
CA LEU A 52 5.93 1.51 9.26
C LEU A 52 6.95 1.22 10.38
N PRO A 53 8.10 1.92 10.49
CA PRO A 53 9.06 1.61 11.55
C PRO A 53 8.49 1.85 12.95
N ASP A 54 7.70 2.91 13.13
CA ASP A 54 7.03 3.21 14.39
C ASP A 54 5.92 2.19 14.67
N LEU A 55 5.14 1.82 13.65
CA LEU A 55 4.11 0.78 13.76
C LEU A 55 4.72 -0.59 14.10
N ALA A 56 5.85 -0.94 13.51
CA ALA A 56 6.56 -2.21 13.77
C ALA A 56 7.08 -2.27 15.21
N ARG A 57 7.59 -1.15 15.75
CA ARG A 57 8.00 -1.05 17.16
C ARG A 57 6.82 -1.23 18.11
N ARG A 58 5.66 -0.65 17.79
CA ARG A 58 4.45 -0.74 18.62
C ARG A 58 3.70 -2.05 18.48
N GLY A 59 3.76 -2.65 17.29
CA GLY A 59 2.88 -3.72 16.83
C GLY A 59 3.57 -5.04 16.57
N GLY A 60 4.71 -5.34 17.21
CA GLY A 60 5.53 -6.54 17.02
C GLY A 60 4.86 -7.91 17.29
N ARG A 61 3.54 -8.06 17.10
CA ARG A 61 2.76 -9.29 17.27
C ARG A 61 1.67 -9.52 16.20
N ALA A 62 1.68 -8.86 15.06
CA ALA A 62 0.72 -9.13 13.98
C ALA A 62 1.30 -10.13 12.96
N GLY A 63 1.54 -11.36 13.43
CA GLY A 63 1.96 -12.51 12.65
C GLY A 63 1.38 -13.76 13.31
N THR A 64 0.05 -13.85 13.33
CA THR A 64 -0.66 -15.06 13.74
C THR A 64 -1.80 -15.26 12.75
N ILE A 65 -1.77 -16.46 12.16
CA ILE A 65 -2.63 -17.05 11.12
C ILE A 65 -2.14 -16.80 9.70
#